data_AF-A0A1C6EH76-F1
#
_entry.id   AF-A0A1C6EH76-F1
#
_cell.length_a   1.000
_cell.length_b   1.000
_cell.length_c   1.000
_cell.angle_alpha   90.00
_cell.angle_beta   90.00
_cell.angle_gamma   90.00
#
_symmetry.space_group_name_H-M   'P 1'
#
loop_
_entity.id
_entity.type
_entity.pdbx_description
1 polymer ?
#
loop_
_entity_poly.entity_id
_entity_poly.type
_entity_poly.pdbx_seq_one_letter_code
_entity_poly.pdbx_strand_id
1 'polypeptide(L)'
;MCKTRNIFINLLAISFIIVFAIFNNNVSANLTIDDGNIYYYEIINEEVKLTQCHFRSFPNVKIPEEIEGYPVTIIASYAAGSDSMAEKVDNIIIPDSVVTIEENAFLMDDIYACDYIKDFTIPKSVQNIGQDALGYYLKPEYSSCGSTEVYLKYYKIEGFVIRGYKGTAAETYALQNRFTFIALDDEPVTTTTPVTTDITTTETTVVTTQTTAISTTSAAETTPITTTVTTPEIKGDANGDGKLAASDAAFIAKELAQSSISGEKITAEDYPAMDFNQDGKITAKDAADIAKYLAEQSISDNKKV
;
A
#
# COMPACT_ATOMS: atom_id res chain seq x y z
N MET A 1 34.11 -8.81 -15.66
CA MET A 1 33.22 -9.96 -15.96
C MET A 1 32.67 -10.46 -14.63
N CYS A 2 31.50 -9.94 -14.25
CA CYS A 2 30.77 -10.36 -13.05
C CYS A 2 30.09 -11.70 -13.36
N LYS A 3 30.35 -12.74 -12.57
CA LYS A 3 29.76 -14.07 -12.75
C LYS A 3 28.67 -14.24 -11.69
N THR A 4 27.43 -14.05 -12.12
CA THR A 4 26.20 -14.33 -11.37
C THR A 4 26.24 -15.77 -10.84
N ARG A 5 26.14 -15.93 -9.52
CA ARG A 5 25.94 -17.24 -8.89
C ARG A 5 24.51 -17.30 -8.39
N ASN A 6 23.65 -17.86 -9.24
CA ASN A 6 22.28 -18.24 -8.88
C ASN A 6 22.33 -19.11 -7.61
N ILE A 7 21.81 -18.59 -6.51
CA ILE A 7 21.60 -19.35 -5.28
C ILE A 7 20.28 -20.08 -5.47
N PHE A 8 20.38 -21.35 -5.85
CA PHE A 8 19.32 -22.33 -5.65
C PHE A 8 19.09 -22.44 -4.14
N ILE A 9 18.01 -21.82 -3.63
CA ILE A 9 17.57 -22.03 -2.26
C ILE A 9 17.01 -23.46 -2.19
N ASN A 10 17.79 -24.30 -1.53
CA ASN A 10 17.62 -25.73 -1.43
C ASN A 10 16.45 -26.04 -0.47
N LEU A 11 15.50 -26.86 -0.92
CA LEU A 11 14.31 -27.30 -0.18
C LEU A 11 14.63 -27.92 1.20
N LEU A 12 15.89 -28.29 1.44
CA LEU A 12 16.40 -28.77 2.73
C LEU A 12 16.52 -27.69 3.83
N ALA A 13 16.65 -26.40 3.48
CA ALA A 13 16.80 -25.32 4.47
C ALA A 13 15.50 -25.03 5.24
N ILE A 14 14.34 -25.34 4.64
CA ILE A 14 13.01 -25.19 5.25
C ILE A 14 12.86 -26.15 6.44
N SER A 15 13.49 -27.34 6.39
CA SER A 15 13.43 -28.34 7.47
C SER A 15 14.18 -27.90 8.74
N PHE A 16 15.21 -27.06 8.62
CA PHE A 16 16.00 -26.65 9.79
C PHE A 16 15.42 -25.46 10.56
N ILE A 17 14.59 -24.63 9.90
CA ILE A 17 13.94 -23.47 10.55
C ILE A 17 12.79 -23.90 11.45
N ILE A 18 12.09 -24.99 11.11
CA ILE A 18 11.00 -25.55 11.94
C ILE A 18 11.52 -26.01 13.32
N VAL A 19 12.81 -26.36 13.45
CA VAL A 19 13.38 -26.85 14.71
C VAL A 19 13.78 -25.71 15.66
N PHE A 20 14.02 -24.49 15.18
CA PHE A 20 14.41 -23.38 16.07
C PHE A 20 13.23 -22.71 16.79
N ALA A 21 11.99 -22.95 16.33
CA ALA A 21 10.78 -22.45 16.98
C ALA A 21 10.42 -23.15 18.30
N ILE A 22 11.18 -24.17 18.74
CA ILE A 22 10.81 -25.00 19.90
C ILE A 22 11.29 -24.44 21.25
N PHE A 23 12.08 -23.36 21.31
CA PHE A 23 12.69 -22.94 22.58
C PHE A 23 11.95 -21.91 23.43
N ASN A 24 10.74 -21.46 23.09
CA ASN A 24 9.92 -20.62 23.98
C ASN A 24 8.44 -21.08 24.03
N ASN A 25 8.12 -21.94 25.01
CA ASN A 25 6.79 -22.21 25.58
C ASN A 25 5.54 -22.26 24.64
N ASN A 26 5.12 -23.50 24.31
CA ASN A 26 3.74 -23.99 24.22
C ASN A 26 2.69 -23.32 23.30
N VAL A 27 3.06 -22.87 22.10
CA VAL A 27 2.11 -22.83 20.96
C VAL A 27 2.88 -23.21 19.68
N SER A 28 2.37 -24.16 18.90
CA SER A 28 2.86 -24.31 17.53
C SER A 28 2.27 -23.15 16.72
N ALA A 29 2.97 -22.03 16.68
CA ALA A 29 2.55 -20.89 15.87
C ALA A 29 2.71 -21.28 14.39
N ASN A 30 1.65 -21.08 13.59
CA ASN A 30 1.77 -21.25 12.13
C ASN A 30 2.73 -20.18 11.60
N LEU A 31 3.47 -20.51 10.55
CA LEU A 31 4.50 -19.65 9.98
C LEU A 31 4.46 -19.68 8.46
N THR A 32 4.60 -18.50 7.86
CA THR A 32 4.82 -18.32 6.42
C THR A 32 5.99 -17.37 6.18
N ILE A 33 6.59 -17.49 5.00
CA ILE A 33 7.66 -16.60 4.54
C ILE A 33 7.19 -15.98 3.23
N ASP A 34 7.10 -14.65 3.21
CA ASP A 34 6.71 -13.89 2.02
C ASP A 34 7.72 -12.76 1.78
N ASP A 35 8.30 -12.75 0.58
CA ASP A 35 9.41 -11.87 0.20
C ASP A 35 10.56 -11.82 1.23
N GLY A 36 10.86 -12.96 1.87
CA GLY A 36 11.90 -13.06 2.90
C GLY A 36 11.51 -12.54 4.28
N ASN A 37 10.34 -11.93 4.44
CA ASN A 37 9.75 -11.59 5.72
C ASN A 37 9.08 -12.83 6.34
N ILE A 38 9.11 -12.93 7.67
CA ILE A 38 8.59 -14.09 8.39
C ILE A 38 7.34 -13.67 9.16
N TYR A 39 6.24 -14.37 8.94
CA TYR A 39 4.96 -14.08 9.58
C TYR A 39 4.51 -15.29 10.38
N TYR A 40 4.23 -15.08 11.66
CA TYR A 40 3.56 -16.02 12.53
C TYR A 40 2.10 -15.62 12.66
N TYR A 41 1.21 -16.60 12.61
CA TYR A 41 -0.23 -16.33 12.51
C TYR A 41 -1.11 -17.41 13.11
N GLU A 42 -2.36 -17.04 13.30
CA GLU A 42 -3.48 -17.93 13.63
C GLU A 42 -4.60 -17.75 12.61
N ILE A 43 -5.25 -18.84 12.21
CA ILE A 43 -6.45 -18.79 11.38
C ILE A 43 -7.64 -19.05 12.30
N ILE A 44 -8.52 -18.05 12.42
CA ILE A 44 -9.72 -18.11 13.25
C ILE A 44 -10.89 -17.66 12.39
N ASN A 45 -11.91 -18.51 12.26
CA ASN A 45 -13.10 -18.23 11.43
C ASN A 45 -12.77 -17.80 9.99
N GLU A 46 -11.83 -18.51 9.34
CA GLU A 46 -11.42 -18.22 7.96
C GLU A 46 -10.74 -16.84 7.79
N GLU A 47 -10.22 -16.25 8.87
CA GLU A 47 -9.45 -15.01 8.85
C GLU A 47 -8.08 -15.21 9.50
N VAL A 48 -7.08 -14.50 9.01
CA VAL A 48 -5.71 -14.57 9.50
C VAL A 48 -5.42 -13.42 10.46
N LYS A 49 -5.02 -13.78 11.68
CA LYS A 49 -4.46 -12.87 12.68
C LYS A 49 -2.94 -13.04 12.71
N LEU A 50 -2.20 -11.99 12.35
CA LEU A 50 -0.75 -11.96 12.46
C LEU A 50 -0.33 -11.74 13.91
N THR A 51 0.28 -12.75 14.52
CA THR A 51 0.71 -12.73 15.92
C THR A 51 2.17 -12.31 16.07
N GLN A 52 2.99 -12.49 15.04
CA GLN A 52 4.36 -11.98 15.00
C GLN A 52 4.83 -11.76 13.55
N CYS A 53 5.58 -10.69 13.28
CA CYS A 53 6.03 -10.28 11.97
C CYS A 53 7.50 -9.88 12.04
N HIS A 54 8.40 -10.62 11.40
CA HIS A 54 9.81 -10.26 11.30
C HIS A 54 10.12 -9.75 9.89
N PHE A 55 10.46 -8.47 9.77
CA PHE A 55 10.77 -7.87 8.49
C PHE A 55 12.26 -7.97 8.18
N ARG A 56 12.55 -8.51 7.00
CA ARG A 56 13.90 -8.76 6.48
C ARG A 56 14.07 -8.28 5.03
N SER A 57 12.98 -7.83 4.40
CA SER A 57 12.98 -7.24 3.06
C SER A 57 13.13 -5.72 3.12
N PHE A 58 13.85 -5.16 2.16
CA PHE A 58 14.18 -3.73 2.08
C PHE A 58 14.07 -3.23 0.64
N PRO A 59 13.69 -1.95 0.43
CA PRO A 59 13.40 -0.92 1.44
C PRO A 59 11.93 -0.87 1.88
N ASN A 60 11.02 -1.50 1.15
CA ASN A 60 9.59 -1.50 1.43
C ASN A 60 9.12 -2.90 1.80
N VAL A 61 8.27 -3.00 2.81
CA VAL A 61 7.65 -4.26 3.21
C VAL A 61 6.16 -4.15 2.95
N LYS A 62 5.62 -5.08 2.16
CA LYS A 62 4.17 -5.26 2.01
C LYS A 62 3.75 -6.45 2.85
N ILE A 63 2.82 -6.23 3.78
CA ILE A 63 2.20 -7.33 4.52
C ILE A 63 1.29 -8.09 3.53
N PRO A 64 1.30 -9.44 3.53
CA PRO A 64 0.53 -10.22 2.58
C PRO A 64 -0.98 -9.98 2.75
N GLU A 65 -1.70 -9.93 1.63
CA GLU A 65 -3.16 -9.79 1.61
C GLU A 65 -3.86 -11.02 2.19
N GLU A 66 -3.29 -12.19 1.91
CA GLU A 66 -3.82 -13.51 2.24
C GLU A 66 -2.69 -14.46 2.68
N ILE A 67 -3.00 -15.37 3.59
CA ILE A 67 -2.15 -16.50 3.97
C ILE A 67 -3.00 -17.77 3.91
N GLU A 68 -2.52 -18.79 3.21
CA GLU A 68 -3.27 -20.04 2.95
C GLU A 68 -4.66 -19.84 2.31
N GLY A 69 -4.83 -18.75 1.54
CA GLY A 69 -6.11 -18.41 0.89
C GLY A 69 -7.14 -17.75 1.82
N TYR A 70 -6.74 -17.42 3.05
CA TYR A 70 -7.56 -16.65 3.99
C TYR A 70 -7.02 -15.22 4.12
N PRO A 71 -7.89 -14.20 4.20
CA PRO A 71 -7.47 -12.80 4.28
C PRO A 71 -6.77 -12.48 5.61
N VAL A 72 -5.75 -11.64 5.55
CA VAL A 72 -5.11 -11.04 6.73
C VAL A 72 -5.93 -9.87 7.24
N THR A 73 -6.70 -10.08 8.30
CA THR A 73 -7.65 -9.08 8.81
C THR A 73 -7.16 -8.36 10.07
N ILE A 74 -6.27 -9.00 10.84
CA ILE A 74 -5.82 -8.50 12.14
C ILE A 74 -4.29 -8.52 12.25
N ILE A 75 -3.71 -7.40 12.67
CA ILE A 75 -2.32 -7.32 13.14
C ILE A 75 -2.36 -7.23 14.66
N ALA A 76 -1.87 -8.27 15.34
CA ALA A 76 -2.02 -8.43 16.78
C ALA A 76 -1.14 -7.47 17.57
N SER A 77 -1.47 -7.30 18.85
CA SER A 77 -0.61 -6.59 19.80
C SER A 77 0.80 -7.17 19.80
N TYR A 78 1.80 -6.28 19.72
CA TYR A 78 3.22 -6.61 19.68
C TYR A 78 3.67 -7.49 18.50
N ALA A 79 2.87 -7.59 17.43
CA ALA A 79 3.20 -8.43 16.28
C ALA A 79 4.58 -8.09 15.68
N ALA A 80 4.97 -6.83 15.58
CA ALA A 80 6.27 -6.42 15.03
C ALA A 80 7.27 -5.94 16.10
N GLY A 81 7.15 -6.43 17.34
CA GLY A 81 7.96 -6.01 18.49
C GLY A 81 9.46 -6.40 18.47
N SER A 82 10.21 -5.97 19.50
CA SER A 82 11.67 -6.05 19.76
C SER A 82 12.58 -6.95 18.90
N ASP A 83 12.22 -8.21 18.65
CA ASP A 83 13.08 -9.18 17.94
C ASP A 83 12.88 -9.18 16.41
N SER A 84 12.01 -8.33 15.92
CA SER A 84 11.39 -8.49 14.62
C SER A 84 12.16 -7.84 13.45
N MET A 85 13.10 -6.92 13.70
CA MET A 85 13.63 -6.07 12.63
C MET A 85 15.12 -6.26 12.39
N ALA A 86 15.45 -6.75 11.19
CA ALA A 86 16.77 -6.57 10.60
C ALA A 86 16.86 -5.19 9.90
N GLU A 87 18.07 -4.75 9.60
CA GLU A 87 18.49 -3.41 9.18
C GLU A 87 17.62 -2.63 8.16
N LYS A 88 16.97 -1.54 8.61
CA LYS A 88 16.48 -0.38 7.78
C LYS A 88 15.28 -0.63 6.85
N VAL A 89 14.11 -0.96 7.41
CA VAL A 89 12.83 -0.85 6.67
C VAL A 89 12.45 0.62 6.56
N ASP A 90 12.31 1.13 5.33
CA ASP A 90 11.93 2.52 5.10
C ASP A 90 10.42 2.71 5.23
N ASN A 91 9.61 1.78 4.69
CA ASN A 91 8.15 1.88 4.70
C ASN A 91 7.45 0.51 4.83
N ILE A 92 6.39 0.48 5.63
CA ILE A 92 5.47 -0.67 5.73
C ILE A 92 4.14 -0.34 5.05
N ILE A 93 3.72 -1.22 4.14
CA ILE A 93 2.45 -1.15 3.42
C ILE A 93 1.50 -2.16 4.03
N ILE A 94 0.43 -1.65 4.65
CA ILE A 94 -0.67 -2.45 5.17
C ILE A 94 -1.62 -2.80 4.00
N PRO A 95 -1.99 -4.08 3.79
CA PRO A 95 -2.87 -4.52 2.71
C PRO A 95 -4.34 -4.15 2.95
N ASP A 96 -5.13 -4.13 1.87
CA ASP A 96 -6.54 -3.74 1.92
C ASP A 96 -7.40 -4.74 2.72
N SER A 97 -6.92 -5.97 2.93
CA SER A 97 -7.57 -6.99 3.75
C SER A 97 -7.56 -6.67 5.25
N VAL A 98 -6.63 -5.84 5.73
CA VAL A 98 -6.50 -5.54 7.16
C VAL A 98 -7.62 -4.60 7.61
N VAL A 99 -8.31 -5.01 8.68
CA VAL A 99 -9.40 -4.24 9.30
C VAL A 99 -8.96 -3.65 10.64
N THR A 100 -8.14 -4.39 11.39
CA THR A 100 -7.74 -4.03 12.76
C THR A 100 -6.23 -4.11 12.96
N ILE A 101 -5.66 -3.04 13.49
CA ILE A 101 -4.29 -3.00 14.02
C ILE A 101 -4.44 -2.84 15.54
N GLU A 102 -4.10 -3.87 16.31
CA GLU A 102 -4.26 -3.89 17.76
C GLU A 102 -3.25 -2.95 18.47
N GLU A 103 -3.49 -2.69 19.76
CA GLU A 103 -2.63 -1.85 20.60
C GLU A 103 -1.18 -2.37 20.58
N ASN A 104 -0.20 -1.45 20.51
CA ASN A 104 1.23 -1.75 20.50
C ASN A 104 1.71 -2.68 19.36
N ALA A 105 0.92 -2.87 18.29
CA ALA A 105 1.24 -3.81 17.20
C ALA A 105 2.64 -3.62 16.60
N PHE A 106 3.08 -2.37 16.40
CA PHE A 106 4.41 -2.02 15.90
C PHE A 106 5.23 -1.24 16.93
N LEU A 107 5.05 -1.54 18.22
CA LEU A 107 5.85 -0.93 19.28
C LEU A 107 7.30 -1.40 19.17
N MET A 108 8.24 -0.46 19.00
CA MET A 108 9.67 -0.77 18.91
C MET A 108 10.34 -0.73 20.29
N ASP A 109 11.50 -1.36 20.47
CA ASP A 109 12.37 -1.13 21.62
C ASP A 109 13.61 -0.32 21.23
N ASP A 110 14.20 0.40 22.19
CA ASP A 110 15.43 1.16 22.01
C ASP A 110 16.70 0.31 22.21
N ILE A 111 16.55 -0.99 22.49
CA ILE A 111 17.67 -1.86 22.85
C ILE A 111 18.34 -2.43 21.58
N TYR A 112 17.56 -2.62 20.50
CA TYR A 112 18.06 -3.20 19.25
C TYR A 112 17.78 -2.36 17.99
N ALA A 113 17.09 -1.22 18.11
CA ALA A 113 16.76 -0.39 16.96
C ALA A 113 17.90 0.57 16.57
N CYS A 114 18.66 0.22 15.52
CA CYS A 114 19.58 1.16 14.86
C CYS A 114 18.87 2.15 13.93
N ASP A 115 17.65 1.84 13.47
CA ASP A 115 16.80 2.71 12.67
C ASP A 115 15.32 2.36 12.91
N TYR A 116 14.55 3.30 13.46
CA TYR A 116 13.11 3.11 13.64
C TYR A 116 12.39 3.16 12.29
N ILE A 117 11.34 2.37 12.12
CA ILE A 117 10.46 2.46 10.96
C ILE A 117 9.62 3.72 11.09
N LYS A 118 9.70 4.59 10.07
CA LYS A 118 9.10 5.92 10.12
C LYS A 118 7.93 6.11 9.18
N ASP A 119 7.85 5.38 8.08
CA ASP A 119 6.77 5.51 7.12
C ASP A 119 5.85 4.29 7.15
N PHE A 120 4.54 4.55 7.21
CA PHE A 120 3.48 3.55 7.06
C PHE A 120 2.49 4.00 6.00
N THR A 121 2.07 3.07 5.15
CA THR A 121 0.97 3.24 4.19
C THR A 121 -0.23 2.44 4.67
N ILE A 122 -1.32 3.11 5.03
CA ILE A 122 -2.51 2.52 5.64
C ILE A 122 -3.72 2.71 4.71
N PRO A 123 -4.40 1.61 4.33
CA PRO A 123 -5.54 1.66 3.43
C PRO A 123 -6.85 2.05 4.13
N LYS A 124 -7.91 2.29 3.35
CA LYS A 124 -9.23 2.68 3.88
C LYS A 124 -9.94 1.60 4.67
N SER A 125 -9.60 0.34 4.40
CA SER A 125 -10.22 -0.82 5.03
C SER A 125 -9.92 -0.93 6.52
N VAL A 126 -8.82 -0.32 6.97
CA VAL A 126 -8.47 -0.25 8.39
C VAL A 126 -9.50 0.62 9.11
N GLN A 127 -10.26 -0.01 10.00
CA GLN A 127 -11.30 0.63 10.80
C GLN A 127 -10.81 0.97 12.20
N ASN A 128 -9.89 0.17 12.74
CA ASN A 128 -9.41 0.32 14.12
C ASN A 128 -7.89 0.30 14.19
N ILE A 129 -7.32 1.31 14.82
CA ILE A 129 -5.90 1.38 15.17
C ILE A 129 -5.81 1.59 16.68
N GLY A 130 -5.26 0.60 17.38
CA GLY A 130 -5.16 0.55 18.84
C GLY A 130 -4.19 1.60 19.40
N GLN A 131 -4.27 1.83 20.70
CA GLN A 131 -3.38 2.77 21.39
C GLN A 131 -1.91 2.41 21.14
N ASP A 132 -1.09 3.41 20.88
CA ASP A 132 0.36 3.28 20.70
C ASP A 132 0.81 2.22 19.65
N ALA A 133 -0.11 1.79 18.77
CA ALA A 133 0.13 0.76 17.78
C ALA A 133 1.21 1.12 16.74
N LEU A 134 1.38 2.42 16.44
CA LEU A 134 2.25 2.94 15.40
C LEU A 134 3.00 4.18 15.90
N GLY A 135 4.28 4.32 15.54
CA GLY A 135 5.03 5.55 15.80
C GLY A 135 5.54 5.71 17.22
N TYR A 136 5.56 4.63 18.00
CA TYR A 136 6.07 4.62 19.37
C TYR A 136 7.19 3.59 19.56
N TYR A 137 8.09 3.93 20.47
CA TYR A 137 9.10 3.02 20.97
C TYR A 137 9.17 3.05 22.49
N LEU A 138 9.61 1.93 23.07
CA LEU A 138 9.75 1.72 24.49
C LEU A 138 11.22 1.80 24.87
N LYS A 139 11.54 2.57 25.90
CA LYS A 139 12.89 2.61 26.46
C LYS A 139 12.88 2.61 27.99
N PRO A 140 13.91 2.02 28.63
CA PRO A 140 14.08 2.12 30.08
C PRO A 140 14.42 3.55 30.48
N GLU A 141 13.74 4.08 31.50
CA GLU A 141 14.09 5.34 32.14
C GLU A 141 14.61 5.08 33.56
N TYR A 142 15.76 5.68 33.88
CA TYR A 142 16.42 5.51 35.17
C TYR A 142 16.04 6.68 36.09
N SER A 143 15.48 6.37 37.25
CA SER A 143 15.18 7.41 38.24
C SER A 143 16.46 8.11 38.71
N SER A 144 16.43 9.44 38.70
CA SER A 144 17.59 10.30 38.97
C SER A 144 17.89 10.45 40.47
N CYS A 145 18.11 9.37 41.21
CA CYS A 145 18.64 9.40 42.59
C CYS A 145 18.98 8.01 43.17
N GLY A 146 19.85 7.23 42.53
CA GLY A 146 20.40 6.01 43.15
C GLY A 146 19.39 4.88 43.40
N SER A 147 18.18 4.97 42.86
CA SER A 147 17.22 3.88 42.82
C SER A 147 17.58 2.90 41.71
N THR A 148 17.48 1.60 41.97
CA THR A 148 17.60 0.53 40.96
C THR A 148 16.31 0.27 40.20
N GLU A 149 15.25 1.06 40.44
CA GLU A 149 13.98 0.95 39.72
C GLU A 149 14.12 1.44 38.29
N VAL A 150 13.87 0.54 37.36
CA VAL A 150 13.79 0.79 35.91
C VAL A 150 12.33 0.65 35.54
N TYR A 151 11.73 1.72 35.01
CA TYR A 151 10.40 1.65 34.42
C TYR A 151 10.50 1.86 32.92
N LEU A 152 9.61 1.19 32.20
CA LEU A 152 9.50 1.32 30.76
C LEU A 152 8.58 2.49 30.45
N LYS A 153 9.00 3.34 29.51
CA LYS A 153 8.21 4.49 29.08
C LYS A 153 8.18 4.58 27.57
N TYR A 154 7.02 5.01 27.09
CA TYR A 154 6.70 5.15 25.69
C TYR A 154 7.16 6.52 25.20
N TYR A 155 7.81 6.53 24.04
CA TYR A 155 8.31 7.71 23.36
C TYR A 155 7.83 7.69 21.91
N LYS A 156 7.52 8.87 21.37
CA LYS A 156 7.18 9.03 19.97
C LYS A 156 8.43 8.96 19.11
N ILE A 157 8.33 8.28 17.98
CA ILE A 157 9.35 8.27 16.94
C ILE A 157 9.32 9.64 16.24
N GLU A 158 10.45 10.37 16.30
CA GLU A 158 10.57 11.66 15.61
C GLU A 158 10.57 11.45 14.08
N GLY A 159 9.79 12.28 13.39
CA GLY A 159 9.65 12.19 11.93
C GLY A 159 8.77 11.04 11.46
N PHE A 160 7.96 10.44 12.33
CA PHE A 160 6.98 9.40 11.94
C PHE A 160 5.90 9.97 11.00
N VAL A 161 5.65 9.25 9.91
CA VAL A 161 4.75 9.60 8.81
C VAL A 161 3.74 8.49 8.59
N ILE A 162 2.47 8.86 8.58
CA ILE A 162 1.36 8.01 8.14
C ILE A 162 0.88 8.53 6.79
N ARG A 163 0.94 7.66 5.78
CA ARG A 163 0.33 7.84 4.47
C ARG A 163 -1.00 7.11 4.47
N GLY A 164 -2.08 7.80 4.16
CA GLY A 164 -3.40 7.20 4.14
C GLY A 164 -4.43 8.11 3.50
N TYR A 165 -5.70 7.75 3.59
CA TYR A 165 -6.79 8.49 2.97
C TYR A 165 -7.51 9.38 3.98
N LYS A 166 -7.99 10.55 3.53
CA LYS A 166 -8.76 11.47 4.38
C LYS A 166 -10.06 10.81 4.86
N GLY A 167 -10.49 11.13 6.07
CA GLY A 167 -11.69 10.59 6.70
C GLY A 167 -11.56 9.15 7.22
N THR A 168 -10.37 8.55 7.20
CA THR A 168 -10.14 7.17 7.66
C THR A 168 -9.60 7.09 9.08
N ALA A 169 -9.52 5.86 9.61
CA ALA A 169 -8.87 5.58 10.89
C ALA A 169 -7.40 6.04 10.89
N ALA A 170 -6.70 5.97 9.75
CA ALA A 170 -5.32 6.41 9.60
C ALA A 170 -5.15 7.92 9.85
N GLU A 171 -5.99 8.75 9.22
CA GLU A 171 -5.97 10.21 9.46
C GLU A 171 -6.30 10.52 10.92
N THR A 172 -7.35 9.89 11.46
CA THR A 172 -7.77 10.08 12.85
C THR A 172 -6.64 9.75 13.83
N TYR A 173 -6.00 8.59 13.66
CA TYR A 173 -4.89 8.15 14.49
C TYR A 173 -3.70 9.10 14.41
N ALA A 174 -3.31 9.51 13.19
CA ALA A 174 -2.21 10.45 12.98
C ALA A 174 -2.47 11.79 13.69
N LEU A 175 -3.66 12.36 13.54
CA LEU A 175 -4.02 13.65 14.15
C LEU A 175 -4.08 13.58 15.68
N GLN A 176 -4.73 12.55 16.25
CA GLN A 176 -4.81 12.36 17.70
C GLN A 176 -3.42 12.21 18.35
N ASN A 177 -2.53 11.49 17.67
CA ASN A 177 -1.17 11.26 18.13
C ASN A 177 -0.18 12.35 17.67
N ARG A 178 -0.63 13.35 16.91
CA ARG A 178 0.20 14.45 16.38
C ARG A 178 1.37 13.97 15.51
N PHE A 179 1.15 12.90 14.75
CA PHE A 179 2.07 12.42 13.71
C PHE A 179 1.84 13.15 12.39
N THR A 180 2.83 13.11 11.50
CA THR A 180 2.67 13.66 10.15
C THR A 180 1.71 12.78 9.37
N PHE A 181 0.67 13.38 8.78
CA PHE A 181 -0.24 12.69 7.88
C PHE A 181 -0.06 13.20 6.45
N ILE A 182 0.19 12.28 5.52
CA ILE A 182 0.23 12.56 4.08
C ILE A 182 -1.00 11.90 3.47
N ALA A 183 -1.94 12.72 3.01
CA ALA A 183 -3.09 12.24 2.27
C ALA A 183 -2.62 11.64 0.93
N LEU A 184 -3.06 10.43 0.63
CA LEU A 184 -2.81 9.76 -0.64
C LEU A 184 -3.78 10.19 -1.75
N ASP A 185 -4.72 11.10 -1.41
CA ASP A 185 -5.83 11.61 -2.22
C ASP A 185 -6.54 10.53 -3.04
N ASP A 186 -7.77 10.25 -2.62
CA ASP A 186 -8.69 9.48 -3.42
C ASP A 186 -9.07 10.24 -4.70
N GLU A 187 -9.01 9.54 -5.83
CA GLU A 187 -10.02 9.70 -6.88
C GLU A 187 -11.37 10.02 -6.22
N PRO A 188 -12.07 11.11 -6.59
CA PRO A 188 -13.31 11.48 -5.94
C PRO A 188 -14.27 10.30 -6.02
N VAL A 189 -14.56 9.68 -4.88
CA VAL A 189 -15.67 8.72 -4.79
C VAL A 189 -16.92 9.54 -5.05
N THR A 190 -17.41 9.52 -6.30
CA THR A 190 -18.72 10.03 -6.65
C THR A 190 -19.73 9.26 -5.82
N THR A 191 -20.16 9.86 -4.72
CA THR A 191 -21.34 9.44 -3.99
C THR A 191 -22.52 9.71 -4.91
N THR A 192 -22.87 8.73 -5.75
CA THR A 192 -24.16 8.73 -6.41
C THR A 192 -25.20 8.47 -5.34
N THR A 193 -25.80 9.53 -4.80
CA THR A 193 -27.07 9.45 -4.11
C THR A 193 -28.03 8.68 -5.03
N PRO A 194 -28.63 7.55 -4.62
CA PRO A 194 -29.63 6.90 -5.46
C PRO A 194 -30.81 7.86 -5.58
N VAL A 195 -30.94 8.51 -6.72
CA VAL A 195 -32.17 9.19 -7.11
C VAL A 195 -33.17 8.09 -7.38
N THR A 196 -34.07 7.86 -6.43
CA THR A 196 -35.26 7.02 -6.62
C THR A 196 -36.11 7.68 -7.70
N THR A 197 -35.96 7.22 -8.92
CA THR A 197 -36.88 7.52 -10.02
C THR A 197 -37.83 6.34 -10.10
N ASP A 198 -39.10 6.55 -9.74
CA ASP A 198 -40.16 5.56 -9.93
C ASP A 198 -40.28 5.23 -11.42
N ILE A 199 -39.73 4.09 -11.83
CA ILE A 199 -39.96 3.49 -13.14
C ILE A 199 -41.10 2.48 -13.03
N THR A 200 -42.22 2.83 -13.64
CA THR A 200 -43.38 1.96 -13.83
C THR A 200 -43.00 0.79 -14.73
N THR A 201 -43.07 -0.42 -14.17
CA THR A 201 -42.85 -1.70 -14.87
C THR A 201 -43.98 -1.96 -15.87
N THR A 202 -43.66 -1.95 -17.17
CA THR A 202 -44.45 -2.67 -18.18
C THR A 202 -43.76 -4.00 -18.48
N GLU A 203 -44.41 -5.09 -18.08
CA GLU A 203 -44.01 -6.46 -18.38
C GLU A 203 -43.90 -6.68 -19.89
N THR A 204 -42.75 -7.17 -20.35
CA THR A 204 -42.61 -7.79 -21.68
C THR A 204 -42.06 -9.19 -21.48
N THR A 205 -42.89 -10.17 -21.80
CA THR A 205 -42.61 -11.61 -21.76
C THR A 205 -41.53 -11.95 -22.79
N VAL A 206 -40.39 -12.50 -22.36
CA VAL A 206 -39.42 -13.13 -23.26
C VAL A 206 -39.33 -14.61 -22.91
N VAL A 207 -39.79 -15.44 -23.84
CA VAL A 207 -39.60 -16.89 -23.85
C VAL A 207 -38.16 -17.17 -24.24
N THR A 208 -37.39 -17.86 -23.40
CA THR A 208 -36.16 -18.52 -23.86
C THR A 208 -35.93 -19.84 -23.11
N THR A 209 -35.56 -20.81 -23.91
CA THR A 209 -35.60 -22.26 -23.73
C THR A 209 -34.51 -22.82 -22.81
N GLN A 210 -34.90 -23.83 -22.03
CA GLN A 210 -34.04 -24.73 -21.27
C GLN A 210 -33.04 -25.44 -22.19
N THR A 211 -31.75 -25.50 -21.82
CA THR A 211 -30.80 -26.45 -22.40
C THR A 211 -29.91 -27.02 -21.30
N THR A 212 -29.90 -28.35 -21.28
CA THR A 212 -29.36 -29.28 -20.29
C THR A 212 -27.84 -29.26 -20.20
N ALA A 213 -27.32 -29.45 -18.99
CA ALA A 213 -25.90 -29.62 -18.67
C ALA A 213 -25.32 -30.93 -19.23
N ILE A 214 -24.05 -30.88 -19.68
CA ILE A 214 -23.21 -32.06 -19.88
C ILE A 214 -21.84 -31.78 -19.27
N SER A 215 -21.45 -32.62 -18.32
CA SER A 215 -20.10 -32.72 -17.76
C SER A 215 -19.17 -33.46 -18.73
N THR A 216 -17.98 -32.92 -18.97
CA THR A 216 -16.79 -33.71 -19.32
C THR A 216 -15.53 -33.05 -18.77
N THR A 217 -14.80 -33.83 -17.99
CA THR A 217 -13.40 -33.69 -17.60
C THR A 217 -12.46 -33.63 -18.81
N SER A 218 -11.49 -32.71 -18.82
CA SER A 218 -10.15 -32.97 -19.34
C SER A 218 -9.18 -31.83 -18.98
N ALA A 219 -8.01 -32.21 -18.48
CA ALA A 219 -6.88 -31.34 -18.21
C ALA A 219 -6.12 -31.02 -19.50
N ALA A 220 -5.81 -29.74 -19.72
CA ALA A 220 -4.74 -29.32 -20.63
C ALA A 220 -4.18 -27.96 -20.16
N GLU A 221 -2.90 -28.01 -19.86
CA GLU A 221 -1.97 -26.93 -19.55
C GLU A 221 -2.00 -25.85 -20.65
N THR A 222 -2.23 -24.58 -20.27
CA THR A 222 -2.06 -23.42 -21.16
C THR A 222 -1.36 -22.28 -20.43
N THR A 223 -0.33 -21.75 -21.08
CA THR A 223 0.49 -20.60 -20.70
C THR A 223 -0.32 -19.30 -20.69
N PRO A 224 -0.05 -18.35 -19.77
CA PRO A 224 -0.74 -17.07 -19.79
C PRO A 224 -0.21 -16.20 -20.95
N ILE A 225 -1.12 -15.80 -21.84
CA ILE A 225 -0.89 -14.83 -22.92
C ILE A 225 -1.22 -13.45 -22.34
N THR A 226 -0.21 -12.61 -22.11
CA THR A 226 -0.39 -11.22 -21.71
C THR A 226 -1.00 -10.44 -22.88
N THR A 227 -2.29 -10.12 -22.77
CA THR A 227 -2.98 -9.21 -23.69
C THR A 227 -2.74 -7.79 -23.20
N THR A 228 -1.84 -7.05 -23.84
CA THR A 228 -1.71 -5.60 -23.64
C THR A 228 -2.88 -4.91 -24.31
N VAL A 229 -3.84 -4.43 -23.50
CA VAL A 229 -4.87 -3.49 -23.95
C VAL A 229 -4.16 -2.15 -24.19
N THR A 230 -3.97 -1.79 -25.46
CA THR A 230 -3.51 -0.45 -25.84
C THR A 230 -4.72 0.48 -25.86
N THR A 231 -4.90 1.22 -24.76
CA THR A 231 -5.79 2.40 -24.72
C THR A 231 -5.23 3.46 -25.67
N PRO A 232 -6.05 4.14 -26.50
CA PRO A 232 -5.56 5.17 -27.42
C PRO A 232 -4.90 6.30 -26.63
N GLU A 233 -3.66 6.61 -27.00
CA GLU A 233 -2.84 7.66 -26.38
C GLU A 233 -3.48 9.03 -26.63
N ILE A 234 -4.06 9.64 -25.59
CA ILE A 234 -4.66 10.96 -25.68
C ILE A 234 -3.55 12.00 -25.56
N LYS A 235 -3.46 12.89 -26.55
CA LYS A 235 -2.44 13.96 -26.52
C LYS A 235 -2.64 14.85 -25.30
N GLY A 236 -1.59 14.98 -24.47
CA GLY A 236 -1.61 15.77 -23.24
C GLY A 236 -2.11 15.04 -22.00
N ASP A 237 -2.49 13.77 -22.13
CA ASP A 237 -2.80 12.86 -21.01
C ASP A 237 -1.47 12.38 -20.40
N ALA A 238 -0.86 13.26 -19.62
CA ALA A 238 0.49 13.08 -19.10
C ALA A 238 0.52 12.01 -18.01
N ASN A 239 -0.58 11.83 -17.27
CA ASN A 239 -0.67 10.84 -16.19
C ASN A 239 -1.22 9.47 -16.67
N GLY A 240 -1.66 9.36 -17.93
CA GLY A 240 -2.15 8.12 -18.55
C GLY A 240 -3.55 7.71 -18.09
N ASP A 241 -4.37 8.67 -17.64
CA ASP A 241 -5.71 8.44 -17.08
C ASP A 241 -6.83 8.34 -18.15
N GLY A 242 -6.46 8.48 -19.42
CA GLY A 242 -7.37 8.43 -20.56
C GLY A 242 -8.20 9.70 -20.73
N LYS A 243 -7.80 10.84 -20.13
CA LYS A 243 -8.45 12.15 -20.26
C LYS A 243 -7.40 13.26 -20.36
N LEU A 244 -7.82 14.42 -20.87
CA LEU A 244 -7.01 15.65 -20.84
C LEU A 244 -7.62 16.61 -19.82
N ALA A 245 -6.93 16.87 -18.72
CA ALA A 245 -7.38 17.62 -17.57
C ALA A 245 -6.25 18.44 -16.90
N ALA A 246 -6.61 19.26 -15.92
CA ALA A 246 -5.63 20.08 -15.20
C ALA A 246 -4.65 19.22 -14.37
N SER A 247 -5.02 17.97 -14.07
CA SER A 247 -4.16 16.96 -13.46
C SER A 247 -2.93 16.65 -14.31
N ASP A 248 -3.03 16.68 -15.64
CA ASP A 248 -1.91 16.45 -16.54
C ASP A 248 -0.86 17.56 -16.45
N ALA A 249 -1.32 18.80 -16.37
CA ALA A 249 -0.44 19.95 -16.15
C ALA A 249 0.27 19.84 -14.79
N ALA A 250 -0.44 19.41 -13.75
CA ALA A 250 0.14 19.19 -12.42
C ALA A 250 1.15 18.02 -12.42
N PHE A 251 0.88 16.98 -13.19
CA PHE A 251 1.77 15.83 -13.36
C PHE A 251 3.09 16.25 -14.03
N ILE A 252 3.04 16.99 -15.13
CA ILE A 252 4.24 17.56 -15.77
C ILE A 252 5.04 18.42 -14.78
N ALA A 253 4.38 19.26 -13.98
CA ALA A 253 5.05 20.09 -12.99
C ALA A 253 5.74 19.26 -11.88
N LYS A 254 5.10 18.16 -11.43
CA LYS A 254 5.66 17.22 -10.44
C LYS A 254 6.89 16.51 -10.99
N GLU A 255 6.84 15.97 -12.20
CA GLU A 255 7.96 15.25 -12.82
C GLU A 255 9.14 16.19 -13.11
N LEU A 256 8.88 17.45 -13.47
CA LEU A 256 9.93 18.48 -13.60
C LEU A 256 10.58 18.83 -12.25
N ALA A 257 9.83 18.85 -11.16
CA ALA A 257 10.37 19.05 -9.82
C ALA A 257 11.20 17.84 -9.36
N GLN A 258 10.74 16.62 -9.63
CA GLN A 258 11.44 15.39 -9.27
C GLN A 258 12.74 15.20 -10.07
N SER A 259 12.71 15.42 -11.39
CA SER A 259 13.92 15.40 -12.25
C SER A 259 14.98 16.42 -11.82
N SER A 260 14.55 17.57 -11.28
CA SER A 260 15.46 18.57 -10.72
C SER A 260 16.15 18.12 -9.42
N ILE A 261 15.55 17.16 -8.69
CA ILE A 261 16.08 16.61 -7.44
C ILE A 261 16.94 15.37 -7.70
N SER A 262 16.50 14.47 -8.58
CA SER A 262 17.22 13.23 -8.92
C SER A 262 18.39 13.44 -9.88
N GLY A 263 18.36 14.52 -10.67
CA GLY A 263 19.32 14.78 -11.75
C GLY A 263 19.05 13.97 -13.03
N GLU A 264 18.01 13.14 -13.03
CA GLU A 264 17.56 12.35 -14.18
C GLU A 264 16.65 13.19 -15.08
N LYS A 265 16.96 13.27 -16.38
CA LYS A 265 16.20 14.10 -17.31
C LYS A 265 15.02 13.33 -17.89
N ILE A 266 13.82 13.89 -17.75
CA ILE A 266 12.65 13.45 -18.51
C ILE A 266 12.76 13.94 -19.96
N THR A 267 12.48 13.06 -20.93
CA THR A 267 12.56 13.37 -22.36
C THR A 267 11.22 13.12 -23.06
N ALA A 268 10.92 13.89 -24.12
CA ALA A 268 9.72 13.71 -24.92
C ALA A 268 9.68 12.37 -25.68
N GLU A 269 10.81 11.67 -25.79
CA GLU A 269 10.88 10.33 -26.39
C GLU A 269 10.34 9.26 -25.43
N ASP A 270 10.63 9.38 -24.14
CA ASP A 270 10.15 8.47 -23.10
C ASP A 270 8.70 8.78 -22.67
N TYR A 271 8.30 10.05 -22.77
CA TYR A 271 6.99 10.53 -22.35
C TYR A 271 6.35 11.45 -23.42
N PRO A 272 5.92 10.91 -24.57
CA PRO A 272 5.39 11.69 -25.69
C PRO A 272 4.11 12.46 -25.34
N ALA A 273 3.29 11.96 -24.42
CA ALA A 273 2.08 12.64 -23.96
C ALA A 273 2.37 13.92 -23.15
N MET A 274 3.56 14.05 -22.55
CA MET A 274 3.95 15.25 -21.79
C MET A 274 4.41 16.41 -22.67
N ASP A 275 4.86 16.16 -23.90
CA ASP A 275 5.24 17.19 -24.87
C ASP A 275 3.99 17.73 -25.60
N PHE A 276 3.17 18.46 -24.85
CA PHE A 276 1.90 18.95 -25.35
C PHE A 276 2.07 19.93 -26.52
N ASN A 277 3.10 20.77 -26.46
CA ASN A 277 3.37 21.79 -27.47
C ASN A 277 4.18 21.26 -28.69
N GLN A 278 4.71 20.04 -28.60
CA GLN A 278 5.49 19.33 -29.62
C GLN A 278 6.81 20.01 -30.02
N ASP A 279 7.47 20.68 -29.08
CA ASP A 279 8.78 21.31 -29.29
C ASP A 279 9.97 20.37 -29.01
N GLY A 280 9.68 19.11 -28.63
CA GLY A 280 10.66 18.08 -28.31
C GLY A 280 11.26 18.21 -26.92
N LYS A 281 10.70 19.07 -26.06
CA LYS A 281 11.16 19.26 -24.68
C LYS A 281 9.97 19.27 -23.73
N ILE A 282 10.11 18.52 -22.63
CA ILE A 282 9.14 18.57 -21.55
C ILE A 282 9.54 19.71 -20.61
N THR A 283 8.71 20.74 -20.49
CA THR A 283 8.97 21.93 -19.68
C THR A 283 7.70 22.42 -18.98
N ALA A 284 7.86 23.41 -18.09
CA ALA A 284 6.72 24.06 -17.44
C ALA A 284 5.78 24.75 -18.46
N LYS A 285 6.24 24.99 -19.68
CA LYS A 285 5.42 25.54 -20.76
C LYS A 285 4.36 24.54 -21.22
N ASP A 286 4.64 23.24 -21.22
CA ASP A 286 3.69 22.20 -21.61
C ASP A 286 2.54 22.11 -20.61
N ALA A 287 2.86 22.15 -19.31
CA ALA A 287 1.85 22.28 -18.26
C ALA A 287 1.00 23.56 -18.42
N ALA A 288 1.63 24.69 -18.73
CA ALA A 288 0.92 25.95 -18.94
C ALA A 288 0.02 25.92 -20.20
N ASP A 289 0.45 25.27 -21.27
CA ASP A 289 -0.31 25.15 -22.51
C ASP A 289 -1.52 24.21 -22.34
N ILE A 290 -1.41 23.14 -21.54
CA ILE A 290 -2.56 22.30 -21.14
C ILE A 290 -3.58 23.14 -20.36
N ALA A 291 -3.13 23.89 -19.35
CA ALA A 291 -4.03 24.74 -18.55
C ALA A 291 -4.73 25.81 -19.42
N LYS A 292 -4.01 26.40 -20.37
CA LYS A 292 -4.55 27.36 -21.32
C LYS A 292 -5.59 26.71 -22.25
N TYR A 293 -5.28 25.56 -22.82
CA TYR A 293 -6.19 24.82 -23.70
C TYR A 293 -7.52 24.51 -22.99
N LEU A 294 -7.48 24.04 -21.75
CA LEU A 294 -8.67 23.72 -20.96
C LEU A 294 -9.51 24.96 -20.61
N ALA A 295 -8.85 26.09 -20.33
CA ALA A 295 -9.53 27.36 -20.12
C ALA A 295 -10.24 27.85 -21.39
N GLU A 296 -9.62 27.71 -22.55
CA GLU A 296 -10.21 28.07 -23.85
C GLU A 296 -11.44 27.20 -24.18
N GLN A 297 -11.38 25.88 -23.92
CA GLN A 297 -12.53 24.98 -24.09
C GLN A 297 -13.72 25.42 -23.22
N SER A 298 -13.46 25.70 -21.94
CA SER A 298 -14.47 26.12 -20.96
C SER A 298 -15.20 27.41 -21.35
N ILE A 299 -14.52 28.32 -22.05
CA ILE A 299 -15.11 29.58 -22.53
C ILE A 299 -15.92 29.36 -23.82
N SER A 300 -15.52 28.41 -24.66
CA SER A 300 -16.17 28.12 -25.94
C SER A 300 -17.53 27.42 -25.77
N ASP A 301 -17.69 26.59 -24.75
CA ASP A 301 -18.96 25.93 -24.41
C ASP A 301 -20.00 26.92 -23.87
N ASN A 302 -19.56 28.00 -23.23
CA ASN A 302 -20.44 29.03 -22.66
C ASN A 302 -21.01 30.00 -23.71
N LYS A 303 -20.64 29.86 -24.99
CA LYS A 303 -21.18 30.63 -26.13
C LYS A 303 -22.24 29.88 -26.95
N LYS A 304 -22.61 28.65 -26.55
CA LYS A 304 -23.63 27.83 -27.21
C LYS A 304 -25.02 27.87 -26.55
N VAL A 305 -25.30 28.89 -25.73
CA VAL A 305 -26.62 29.14 -25.11
C VAL A 305 -27.32 30.29 -25.80
#